data_AF-A0A2N1N5R2-F1
#
_entry.id   AF-A0A2N1N5R2-F1
#
_cell.length_a   1.000
_cell.length_b   1.000
_cell.length_c   1.000
_cell.angle_alpha   90.00
_cell.angle_beta   90.00
_cell.angle_gamma   90.00
#
_symmetry.space_group_name_H-M   'P 1'
#
loop_
_entity.id
_entity.type
_entity.pdbx_description
1 polymer ?
#
loop_
_entity_poly.entity_id
_entity_poly.type
_entity_poly.pdbx_seq_one_letter_code
_entity_poly.pdbx_strand_id
1 'polypeptide(L)'
;MSVSEANPSEHEVLRRQRITELDAENAKTKISEFKARIEELEKNRAVIVAENAELRSRVAKLEQDIVELKKEFESKKNRKFQEKCILIAQVLLGEELIVEYCPSFMRGLELDAFF
;
A
#
# COMPACT_ATOMS: atom_id res chain seq x y z
N MET A 1 58.39 22.07 57.14
CA MET A 1 57.08 21.80 56.51
C MET A 1 57.20 20.44 55.84
N SER A 2 56.64 19.39 56.46
CA SER A 2 56.73 18.04 55.91
C SER A 2 55.65 17.87 54.86
N VAL A 3 56.05 17.75 53.59
CA VAL A 3 55.15 17.32 52.52
C VAL A 3 54.87 15.85 52.79
N SER A 4 53.66 15.51 53.22
CA SER A 4 53.24 14.12 53.34
C SER A 4 53.20 13.54 51.92
N GLU A 5 54.21 12.74 51.57
CA GLU A 5 54.20 11.95 50.35
C GLU A 5 52.98 11.02 50.39
N ALA A 6 52.04 11.25 49.48
CA ALA A 6 50.83 10.43 49.39
C ALA A 6 51.23 8.97 49.14
N ASN A 7 50.66 8.06 49.94
CA ASN A 7 51.02 6.64 49.89
C ASN A 7 50.62 6.06 48.52
N PRO A 8 51.51 5.39 47.76
CA PRO A 8 51.23 4.93 46.39
C PRO A 8 49.96 4.08 46.24
N SER A 9 49.55 3.38 47.31
CA SER A 9 48.32 2.59 47.36
C SER A 9 47.04 3.43 47.30
N GLU A 10 47.00 4.61 47.95
CA GLU A 10 45.83 5.50 47.95
C GLU A 10 45.59 6.10 46.56
N HIS A 11 46.66 6.44 45.85
CA HIS A 11 46.58 6.97 44.49
C HIS A 11 46.05 5.93 43.49
N GLU A 12 46.33 4.64 43.69
CA GLU A 12 45.75 3.58 42.86
C GLU A 12 44.24 3.39 43.11
N VAL A 13 43.81 3.45 44.38
CA VAL A 13 42.39 3.35 44.75
C VAL A 13 41.59 4.51 44.14
N LEU A 14 42.07 5.75 44.24
CA LEU A 14 41.43 6.91 43.63
C LEU A 14 41.31 6.80 42.11
N ARG A 15 42.34 6.27 41.43
CA ARG A 15 42.28 6.04 39.98
C ARG A 15 41.21 5.03 39.59
N ARG A 16 41.11 3.92 40.32
CA ARG A 16 40.08 2.89 40.06
C ARG A 16 38.67 3.46 40.28
N GLN A 17 38.47 4.21 41.36
CA GLN A 17 37.20 4.88 41.64
C GLN A 17 36.80 5.84 40.50
N ARG A 18 37.74 6.67 40.05
CA ARG A 18 37.49 7.60 38.94
C ARG A 18 37.12 6.89 37.64
N ILE A 19 37.76 5.75 37.33
CA ILE A 19 37.40 4.95 36.16
C ILE A 19 35.97 4.43 36.29
N THR A 20 35.58 3.88 37.45
CA THR A 20 34.22 3.38 37.66
C THR A 20 33.16 4.47 37.56
N GLU A 21 33.46 5.69 38.03
CA GLU A 21 32.57 6.84 37.92
C GLU A 21 32.41 7.27 36.45
N LEU A 22 33.52 7.36 35.70
CA LEU A 22 33.50 7.68 34.28
C LEU A 22 32.74 6.63 33.46
N ASP A 23 32.89 5.34 33.77
CA ASP A 23 32.17 4.27 33.10
C ASP A 23 30.66 4.34 33.38
N ALA A 24 30.27 4.65 34.62
CA ALA A 24 28.87 4.84 34.99
C ALA A 24 28.25 6.07 34.29
N GLU A 25 28.99 7.19 34.22
CA GLU A 25 28.56 8.39 33.50
C GLU A 25 28.41 8.13 31.99
N ASN A 26 29.40 7.46 31.38
CA ASN A 26 29.34 7.06 29.98
C ASN A 26 28.15 6.14 29.69
N ALA A 27 27.87 5.16 30.57
CA ALA A 27 26.72 4.29 30.43
C ALA A 27 25.40 5.08 30.50
N LYS A 28 25.31 6.04 31.42
CA LYS A 28 24.13 6.92 31.55
C LYS A 28 23.90 7.75 30.29
N THR A 29 24.96 8.34 29.73
CA THR A 29 24.90 9.11 28.48
C THR A 29 24.41 8.24 27.31
N LYS A 30 25.00 7.05 27.12
CA LYS A 30 24.57 6.11 26.07
C LYS A 30 23.11 5.69 26.23
N ILE A 31 22.65 5.45 27.46
CA ILE A 31 21.25 5.13 27.72
C ILE A 31 20.34 6.30 27.31
N SER A 32 20.72 7.55 27.60
CA SER A 32 19.93 8.71 27.18
C SER A 32 19.90 8.88 25.66
N GLU A 33 21.01 8.66 24.96
CA GLU A 33 21.09 8.70 23.50
C GLU A 33 20.21 7.62 22.87
N PHE A 34 20.29 6.38 23.36
CA PHE A 34 19.44 5.30 22.87
C PHE A 34 17.96 5.56 23.12
N LYS A 35 17.57 6.13 24.27
CA LYS A 35 16.19 6.53 24.52
C LYS A 35 15.70 7.58 23.52
N ALA A 36 16.50 8.62 23.26
CA ALA A 36 16.16 9.64 22.28
C ALA A 36 16.02 9.04 20.87
N ARG A 37 16.93 8.13 20.50
CA ARG A 37 16.87 7.45 19.20
C ARG A 37 15.66 6.53 19.06
N ILE A 38 15.27 5.82 20.13
CA ILE A 38 14.05 5.00 20.14
C ILE A 38 12.83 5.89 19.92
N GLU A 39 12.71 7.01 20.63
CA GLU A 39 11.58 7.93 20.49
C GLU A 39 11.47 8.50 19.06
N GLU A 40 12.60 8.87 18.45
CA GLU A 40 12.64 9.30 17.04
C GLU A 40 12.19 8.20 16.08
N LEU A 41 12.67 6.96 16.27
CA LEU A 41 12.28 5.82 15.45
C LEU A 41 10.79 5.49 15.61
N GLU A 42 10.22 5.64 16.80
CA GLU A 42 8.79 5.44 17.04
C GLU A 42 7.94 6.50 16.32
N LYS A 43 8.36 7.77 16.35
CA LYS A 43 7.71 8.85 15.57
C LYS A 43 7.75 8.57 14.08
N ASN A 44 8.92 8.22 13.55
CA ASN A 44 9.09 7.87 12.13
C ASN A 44 8.23 6.65 11.75
N ARG A 45 8.18 5.63 12.60
CA ARG A 45 7.33 4.46 12.39
C ARG A 45 5.85 4.85 12.33
N ALA A 46 5.39 5.74 13.21
CA ALA A 46 4.00 6.19 13.20
C ALA A 46 3.62 6.91 11.89
N VAL A 47 4.51 7.78 11.39
CA VAL A 47 4.34 8.46 10.08
C VAL A 47 4.25 7.44 8.95
N ILE A 48 5.21 6.51 8.87
CA ILE A 48 5.24 5.48 7.81
C ILE A 48 3.98 4.59 7.85
N VAL A 49 3.47 4.26 9.03
CA VAL A 49 2.24 3.47 9.17
C VAL A 49 1.03 4.25 8.65
N ALA A 50 0.93 5.54 8.95
CA ALA A 50 -0.14 6.39 8.45
C ALA A 50 -0.11 6.54 6.92
N GLU A 51 1.06 6.82 6.35
CA GLU A 51 1.25 6.91 4.90
C GLU A 51 0.90 5.59 4.19
N ASN A 52 1.33 4.45 4.77
CA ASN A 52 0.97 3.13 4.22
C ASN A 52 -0.54 2.86 4.24
N ALA A 53 -1.25 3.32 5.28
CA ALA A 53 -2.71 3.19 5.34
C ALA A 53 -3.39 4.01 4.23
N GLU A 54 -2.93 5.25 4.00
CA GLU A 54 -3.42 6.10 2.92
C GLU A 54 -3.15 5.48 1.54
N LEU A 55 -1.93 4.98 1.31
CA LEU A 55 -1.57 4.31 0.06
C LEU A 55 -2.43 3.07 -0.20
N ARG A 56 -2.66 2.23 0.82
CA ARG A 56 -3.55 1.07 0.70
C ARG A 56 -4.97 1.49 0.32
N SER A 57 -5.49 2.58 0.92
CA SER A 57 -6.81 3.10 0.56
C SER A 57 -6.86 3.59 -0.89
N ARG A 58 -5.81 4.25 -1.39
CA ARG A 58 -5.71 4.69 -2.78
C ARG A 58 -5.65 3.52 -3.74
N VAL A 59 -4.87 2.48 -3.42
CA VAL A 59 -4.78 1.25 -4.23
C VAL A 59 -6.14 0.57 -4.35
N ALA A 60 -6.85 0.39 -3.23
CA ALA A 60 -8.19 -0.22 -3.25
C ALA A 60 -9.18 0.56 -4.13
N LYS A 61 -9.13 1.90 -4.08
CA LYS A 61 -9.95 2.75 -4.96
C LYS A 61 -9.60 2.57 -6.43
N LEU A 62 -8.31 2.59 -6.77
CA LEU A 62 -7.85 2.39 -8.15
C LEU A 62 -8.22 1.01 -8.70
N GLU A 63 -8.16 -0.02 -7.87
CA GLU A 63 -8.60 -1.37 -8.24
C GLU A 63 -10.10 -1.39 -8.58
N GLN A 64 -10.93 -0.69 -7.80
CA GLN A 64 -12.34 -0.55 -8.09
C GLN A 64 -12.59 0.22 -9.39
N ASP A 65 -11.92 1.36 -9.59
CA ASP A 65 -12.02 2.18 -10.80
C ASP A 65 -11.64 1.35 -12.06
N ILE A 66 -10.61 0.50 -11.97
CA ILE A 66 -10.21 -0.40 -13.05
C ILE A 66 -11.31 -1.43 -13.39
N VAL A 67 -11.98 -1.99 -12.37
CA VAL A 67 -13.08 -2.95 -12.58
C VAL A 67 -14.27 -2.28 -13.27
N GLU A 68 -14.62 -1.07 -12.86
CA GLU A 68 -15.71 -0.29 -13.46
C GLU A 68 -15.39 0.07 -14.91
N LEU A 69 -14.19 0.59 -15.19
CA LEU A 69 -13.73 0.91 -16.54
C LEU A 69 -13.74 -0.31 -17.46
N LYS A 70 -13.36 -1.50 -16.97
CA LYS A 70 -13.43 -2.74 -17.75
C LYS A 70 -14.89 -3.08 -18.13
N LYS A 71 -15.83 -2.95 -17.20
CA LYS A 71 -17.26 -3.19 -17.46
C LYS A 71 -17.81 -2.21 -18.49
N GLU A 72 -17.49 -0.93 -18.36
CA GLU A 72 -17.89 0.10 -19.32
C GLU A 72 -17.31 -0.13 -20.72
N PHE A 73 -16.05 -0.57 -20.79
CA PHE A 73 -15.41 -0.88 -22.06
C PHE A 73 -16.08 -2.04 -22.78
N GLU A 74 -16.38 -3.14 -22.05
CA GLU A 74 -17.09 -4.28 -22.61
C GLU A 74 -18.53 -3.95 -23.03
N SER A 75 -19.26 -3.15 -22.24
CA SER A 75 -20.63 -2.74 -22.60
C SER A 75 -20.65 -1.89 -23.88
N LYS A 76 -19.68 -0.97 -24.04
CA LYS A 76 -19.53 -0.13 -25.23
C LYS A 76 -19.15 -0.94 -26.46
N LYS A 77 -18.27 -1.94 -26.31
CA LYS A 77 -17.90 -2.85 -27.40
C LYS A 77 -19.11 -3.66 -27.87
N ASN A 78 -19.87 -4.21 -26.92
CA ASN A 78 -21.09 -4.96 -27.22
C ASN A 78 -22.07 -4.08 -27.97
N ARG A 79 -22.39 -2.87 -27.48
CA ARG A 79 -23.30 -1.93 -28.14
C ARG A 79 -22.93 -1.64 -29.60
N LYS A 80 -21.66 -1.33 -29.88
CA LYS A 80 -21.18 -1.09 -31.26
C LYS A 80 -21.38 -2.31 -32.17
N PHE A 81 -21.22 -3.51 -31.62
CA PHE A 81 -21.48 -4.74 -32.35
C PHE A 81 -22.99 -4.93 -32.61
N GLN A 82 -23.84 -4.67 -31.61
CA GLN A 82 -25.30 -4.72 -31.78
C GLN A 82 -25.78 -3.78 -32.89
N GLU A 83 -25.36 -2.52 -32.85
CA GLU A 83 -25.71 -1.50 -33.84
C GLU A 83 -25.32 -1.94 -35.27
N LYS A 84 -24.12 -2.50 -35.44
CA LYS A 84 -23.68 -3.03 -36.75
C LYS A 84 -24.50 -4.22 -37.23
N CYS A 85 -24.85 -5.15 -36.35
CA CYS A 85 -25.67 -6.30 -36.72
C CYS A 85 -27.08 -5.88 -37.11
N ILE A 86 -27.68 -4.92 -36.41
CA ILE A 86 -28.98 -4.34 -36.77
C ILE A 86 -28.92 -3.74 -38.18
N LEU A 87 -27.91 -2.92 -38.47
CA LEU A 87 -27.72 -2.32 -39.80
C LEU A 87 -27.56 -3.38 -40.90
N ILE A 88 -26.76 -4.43 -40.67
CA ILE A 88 -26.59 -5.52 -41.64
C ILE A 88 -27.93 -6.22 -41.90
N ALA A 89 -28.68 -6.52 -40.85
CA ALA A 89 -29.95 -7.24 -40.99
C ALA A 89 -31.02 -6.36 -41.67
N GLN A 90 -31.03 -5.04 -41.43
CA GLN A 90 -31.89 -4.08 -42.16
C GLN A 90 -31.57 -4.07 -43.65
N VAL A 91 -30.28 -4.07 -44.02
CA VAL A 91 -29.83 -4.09 -45.42
C VAL A 91 -30.19 -5.42 -46.11
N LEU A 92 -30.00 -6.55 -45.42
CA LEU A 92 -30.24 -7.88 -46.00
C LEU A 92 -31.73 -8.20 -46.14
N LEU A 93 -32.57 -7.77 -45.20
CA LEU A 93 -34.00 -8.10 -45.17
C LEU A 93 -34.86 -7.09 -45.95
N GLY A 94 -34.31 -5.93 -46.34
CA GLY A 94 -35.01 -4.94 -47.16
C GLY A 94 -36.20 -4.24 -46.47
N GLU A 95 -36.40 -4.48 -45.18
CA GLU A 95 -37.46 -3.90 -44.34
C GLU A 95 -36.87 -3.20 -43.10
N GLU A 96 -37.60 -2.22 -42.56
CA GLU A 96 -37.31 -1.61 -41.26
C GLU A 96 -37.49 -2.69 -40.19
N LEU A 97 -36.38 -3.28 -39.72
CA LEU A 97 -36.41 -4.35 -38.74
C LEU A 97 -37.17 -3.95 -37.48
N ILE A 98 -38.36 -4.53 -37.30
CA ILE A 98 -39.17 -4.48 -36.08
C ILE A 98 -38.60 -5.44 -35.01
N VAL A 99 -37.59 -6.25 -35.36
CA VAL A 99 -37.12 -7.35 -34.53
C VAL A 99 -35.91 -6.96 -33.68
N GLU A 100 -36.12 -7.08 -32.37
CA GLU A 100 -35.16 -6.90 -31.28
C GLU A 100 -33.90 -7.75 -31.51
N TYR A 101 -32.75 -7.08 -31.52
CA TYR A 101 -31.44 -7.72 -31.68
C TYR A 101 -31.13 -8.67 -30.50
N CYS A 102 -30.92 -9.96 -30.78
CA CYS A 102 -30.63 -10.99 -29.78
C CYS A 102 -29.14 -11.14 -29.45
N PRO A 103 -28.69 -10.69 -28.27
CA PRO A 103 -27.29 -10.73 -27.85
C PRO A 103 -26.85 -12.14 -27.43
N SER A 104 -25.56 -12.28 -27.12
CA SER A 104 -24.85 -13.54 -26.82
C SER A 104 -25.46 -14.49 -25.78
N PHE A 105 -26.43 -14.08 -24.95
CA PHE A 105 -27.16 -14.94 -24.03
C PHE A 105 -28.31 -15.73 -24.70
N MET A 106 -28.75 -15.32 -25.90
CA MET A 106 -29.77 -16.03 -26.69
C MET A 106 -29.23 -17.31 -27.34
N ARG A 107 -27.93 -17.61 -27.16
CA ARG A 107 -27.25 -18.83 -27.65
C ARG A 107 -27.57 -20.11 -26.89
N GLY A 108 -28.34 -20.05 -25.80
CA GLY A 108 -28.80 -21.23 -25.05
C GLY A 108 -30.22 -21.69 -25.38
N LEU A 109 -30.94 -20.94 -26.23
CA LEU A 109 -32.29 -21.30 -26.68
C LEU A 109 -32.17 -22.00 -28.04
N GLU A 110 -32.28 -23.33 -28.03
CA GLU A 110 -32.53 -24.13 -29.23
C GLU A 110 -33.76 -23.55 -29.94
N LEU A 111 -33.55 -22.93 -31.11
CA LEU A 111 -34.63 -22.60 -32.03
C LEU A 111 -35.04 -23.90 -32.74
N ASP A 112 -35.74 -24.76 -32.02
CA ASP A 112 -36.54 -25.82 -32.64
C ASP A 112 -37.81 -25.18 -33.22
N ALA A 113 -38.00 -25.36 -34.53
CA ALA A 113 -39.07 -24.82 -35.39
C ALA A 113 -38.98 -23.30 -35.64
N PHE A 114 -39.09 -22.79 -36.87
CA PHE A 114 -40.12 -23.08 -37.87
C PHE A 114 -39.58 -23.01 -39.31
N PHE A 115 -40.17 -23.86 -40.17
CA PHE A 115 -40.05 -23.86 -41.63
C PHE A 115 -40.77 -22.69 -42.28
#